data_AF-A0A015M4A4-F1
#
_entry.id   AF-A0A015M4A4-F1
#
_cell.length_a   1.000
_cell.length_b   1.000
_cell.length_c   1.000
_cell.angle_alpha   90.00
_cell.angle_beta   90.00
_cell.angle_gamma   90.00
#
_symmetry.space_group_name_H-M   'P 1'
#
loop_
_entity.id
_entity.type
_entity.pdbx_description
1 polymer ?
#
loop_
_entity_poly.entity_id
_entity_poly.type
_entity_poly.pdbx_seq_one_letter_code
_entity_poly.pdbx_strand_id
1 'polypeptide(L)'
;MDPYVLFTSSLIDSPNPSSDLKINNLVFMDNSTLISSSKAGMEFMLSITEEFYQINNTSANHNKYVLITNSLLLTSNSTLFPITFNLDLSSLNSVPFITITPISMTTSFRFLGVWFNIKSSRDFVKKQLKRKCCSFAVTIRPAKLSPKQVVYLHNAVLIPKLEYRMQVTHLSESDCHLITRSIRSVVKHKANFSRSLPNPILFLSQALGLINLFAHQRQYCV
;
A
#
# COMPACT_ATOMS: atom_id res chain seq x y z
N MET A 1 -10.79 -15.72 -21.97
CA MET A 1 -10.01 -16.12 -20.79
C MET A 1 -9.71 -14.87 -20.00
N ASP A 2 -10.16 -14.80 -18.75
CA ASP A 2 -9.90 -13.65 -17.88
C ASP A 2 -8.45 -13.72 -17.37
N PRO A 3 -7.58 -12.74 -17.71
CA PRO A 3 -6.17 -12.77 -17.33
C PRO A 3 -5.92 -12.59 -15.82
N TYR A 4 -6.97 -12.33 -15.02
CA TYR A 4 -6.87 -12.11 -13.58
C TYR A 4 -7.32 -13.31 -12.74
N VAL A 5 -7.70 -14.42 -13.37
CA VAL A 5 -7.99 -15.67 -12.67
C VAL A 5 -6.70 -16.48 -12.52
N LEU A 6 -6.23 -16.63 -11.28
CA LEU A 6 -5.11 -17.48 -10.92
C LEU A 6 -5.54 -18.95 -11.07
N PHE A 7 -5.12 -19.57 -12.16
CA PHE A 7 -5.25 -21.01 -12.35
C PHE A 7 -4.04 -21.70 -11.71
N THR A 8 -4.28 -22.65 -10.83
CA THR A 8 -3.24 -23.56 -10.37
C THR A 8 -2.96 -24.53 -11.50
N SER A 9 -1.76 -24.50 -12.06
CA SER A 9 -1.30 -25.58 -12.94
C SER A 9 -1.01 -26.81 -12.08
N SER A 10 -2.03 -27.64 -11.84
CA SER A 10 -1.82 -29.00 -11.35
C SER A 10 -1.40 -29.87 -12.52
N LEU A 11 -0.29 -30.61 -12.38
CA LEU A 11 0.15 -31.61 -13.37
C LEU A 11 -0.75 -32.86 -13.44
N ILE A 12 -1.85 -32.87 -12.68
CA ILE A 12 -2.80 -33.97 -12.58
C ILE A 12 -4.21 -33.35 -12.67
N ASP A 13 -4.96 -33.71 -13.70
CA ASP A 13 -6.38 -33.43 -13.82
C ASP A 13 -7.14 -34.24 -12.75
N SER A 14 -7.40 -33.61 -11.60
CA SER A 14 -8.29 -34.13 -10.57
C SER A 14 -9.64 -33.43 -10.68
N PRO A 15 -10.78 -34.14 -10.74
CA PRO A 15 -12.10 -33.56 -10.97
C PRO A 15 -12.73 -32.94 -9.71
N ASN A 16 -11.97 -32.80 -8.62
CA ASN A 16 -12.49 -32.25 -7.36
C ASN A 16 -12.32 -30.71 -7.32
N PRO A 17 -13.42 -29.93 -7.21
CA PRO A 17 -13.32 -28.50 -6.99
C PRO A 17 -12.83 -28.25 -5.55
N SER A 18 -11.96 -27.25 -5.39
CA SER A 18 -11.36 -26.74 -4.15
C SER A 18 -10.21 -27.57 -3.53
N SER A 19 -9.04 -27.55 -4.16
CA SER A 19 -7.80 -27.52 -3.36
C SER A 19 -7.72 -26.15 -2.70
N ASP A 20 -7.84 -26.12 -1.37
CA ASP A 20 -7.72 -24.93 -0.52
C ASP A 20 -6.34 -24.30 -0.76
N LEU A 21 -6.29 -23.27 -1.61
CA LEU A 21 -5.04 -22.69 -2.11
C LEU A 21 -4.40 -21.89 -0.96
N LYS A 22 -3.44 -22.51 -0.28
CA LYS A 22 -2.71 -21.90 0.84
C LYS A 22 -1.57 -21.05 0.29
N ILE A 23 -1.80 -19.75 0.17
CA ILE A 23 -0.74 -18.78 -0.07
C ILE A 23 0.04 -18.63 1.25
N ASN A 24 1.25 -19.14 1.28
CA ASN A 24 2.13 -19.10 2.44
C ASN A 24 3.25 -18.06 2.31
N ASN A 25 3.62 -17.66 1.09
CA ASN A 25 4.63 -16.63 0.89
C ASN A 25 4.33 -15.69 -0.29
N LEU A 26 4.83 -14.46 -0.19
CA LEU A 26 4.87 -13.46 -1.26
C LEU A 26 6.28 -12.88 -1.30
N VAL A 27 6.87 -12.76 -2.49
CA VAL A 27 8.23 -12.22 -2.67
C VAL A 27 8.24 -11.16 -3.75
N PHE A 28 8.91 -10.04 -3.47
CA PHE A 28 9.17 -8.98 -4.44
C PHE A 28 10.61 -8.48 -4.25
N MET A 29 11.48 -8.80 -5.20
CA MET A 29 12.92 -8.56 -5.10
C MET A 29 13.49 -9.18 -3.81
N ASP A 30 14.05 -8.37 -2.91
CA ASP A 30 14.60 -8.77 -1.61
C ASP A 30 13.54 -8.84 -0.48
N ASN A 31 12.32 -8.37 -0.72
CA ASN A 31 11.27 -8.34 0.30
C ASN A 31 10.43 -9.61 0.24
N SER A 32 10.46 -10.37 1.33
CA SER A 32 9.63 -11.56 1.53
C SER A 32 8.55 -11.29 2.59
N THR A 33 7.34 -11.79 2.35
CA THR A 33 6.22 -11.79 3.31
C THR A 33 5.78 -13.22 3.50
N LEU A 34 5.85 -13.68 4.75
CA LEU A 34 5.42 -15.02 5.14
C LEU A 34 4.03 -14.93 5.77
N ILE A 35 3.17 -15.89 5.44
CA ILE A 35 1.79 -15.97 5.91
C ILE A 35 1.59 -17.38 6.46
N SER A 36 1.24 -17.46 7.74
CA SER A 36 0.91 -18.70 8.41
C SER A 36 -0.34 -18.52 9.26
N SER A 37 -1.13 -19.58 9.38
CA SER A 37 -2.31 -19.63 10.25
C SER A 37 -1.97 -19.92 11.72
N SER A 38 -0.72 -20.28 12.03
CA SER A 38 -0.28 -20.61 13.39
C SER A 38 1.15 -20.16 13.68
N LYS A 39 1.49 -20.01 14.97
CA LYS A 39 2.86 -19.72 15.41
C LYS A 39 3.83 -20.82 14.98
N ALA A 40 3.48 -22.08 15.21
CA ALA A 40 4.30 -23.22 14.82
C ALA A 40 4.54 -23.27 13.29
N GLY A 41 3.52 -22.94 12.49
CA GLY A 41 3.70 -22.84 11.03
C GLY A 41 4.63 -21.68 10.64
N MET A 42 4.61 -20.56 11.38
CA MET A 42 5.54 -19.46 11.16
C MET A 42 6.97 -19.83 11.57
N GLU A 43 7.14 -20.53 12.69
CA GLU A 43 8.44 -21.07 13.14
C GLU A 43 9.05 -21.98 12.06
N PHE A 44 8.27 -22.94 11.56
CA PHE A 44 8.68 -23.81 10.46
C PHE A 44 9.08 -23.02 9.21
N MET A 45 8.26 -22.06 8.79
CA MET A 45 8.56 -21.24 7.61
C MET A 45 9.82 -20.38 7.79
N LEU A 46 10.06 -19.83 8.99
CA LEU A 46 11.26 -19.08 9.30
C LEU A 46 12.50 -19.98 9.27
N SER A 47 12.43 -21.20 9.81
CA SER A 47 13.51 -22.19 9.70
C SER A 47 13.89 -22.47 8.26
N ILE A 48 12.90 -22.79 7.40
CA ILE A 48 13.15 -23.01 5.97
C ILE A 48 13.74 -21.76 5.29
N THR A 49 13.29 -20.57 5.71
CA THR A 49 13.77 -19.29 5.16
C THR A 49 15.25 -19.05 5.52
N GLU A 50 15.65 -19.31 6.76
CA GLU A 50 17.06 -19.17 7.17
C GLU A 50 17.96 -20.20 6.48
N GLU A 51 17.51 -21.45 6.30
CA GLU A 51 18.24 -22.45 5.51
C GLU A 51 18.41 -21.99 4.05
N PHE A 52 17.35 -21.47 3.44
CA PHE A 52 17.40 -20.94 2.08
C PHE A 52 18.42 -19.79 1.97
N TYR A 53 18.43 -18.86 2.91
CA TYR A 53 19.38 -17.74 2.87
C TYR A 53 20.83 -18.22 3.01
N GLN A 54 21.07 -19.17 3.91
CA GLN A 54 22.40 -19.77 4.11
C GLN A 54 22.90 -20.47 2.84
N ILE A 55 22.07 -21.29 2.17
CA ILE A 55 22.41 -21.96 0.91
C ILE A 55 22.82 -20.93 -0.17
N ASN A 56 22.15 -19.79 -0.19
CA ASN A 56 22.39 -18.73 -1.18
C ASN A 56 23.48 -17.73 -0.77
N ASN A 57 24.20 -17.95 0.34
CA ASN A 57 25.18 -17.01 0.89
C ASN A 57 24.59 -15.60 1.10
N THR A 58 23.34 -15.56 1.54
CA THR A 58 22.61 -14.34 1.89
C THR A 58 22.15 -14.40 3.34
N SER A 59 21.71 -13.27 3.89
CA SER A 59 21.12 -13.24 5.23
C SER A 59 20.02 -12.20 5.29
N ALA A 60 19.02 -12.47 6.12
CA ALA A 60 17.95 -11.51 6.38
C ALA A 60 18.37 -10.50 7.46
N ASN A 61 17.90 -9.26 7.29
CA ASN A 61 17.98 -8.26 8.33
C ASN A 61 16.75 -8.40 9.25
N HIS A 62 16.88 -9.19 10.31
CA HIS A 62 15.79 -9.44 11.27
C HIS A 62 15.26 -8.16 11.94
N ASN A 63 16.07 -7.10 12.06
CA ASN A 63 15.61 -5.80 12.61
C ASN A 63 14.55 -5.11 11.74
N LYS A 64 14.42 -5.52 10.46
CA LYS A 64 13.40 -5.01 9.54
C LYS A 64 12.12 -5.85 9.55
N TYR A 65 12.09 -6.97 10.27
CA TYR A 65 10.90 -7.83 10.31
C TYR A 65 9.75 -7.12 11.02
N VAL A 66 8.57 -7.24 10.43
CA VAL A 66 7.33 -6.67 10.96
C VAL A 66 6.32 -7.79 11.09
N LEU A 67 5.83 -8.02 12.32
CA LEU A 67 4.81 -9.02 12.58
C LEU A 67 3.42 -8.39 12.60
N ILE A 68 2.52 -8.97 11.81
CA ILE A 68 1.09 -8.67 11.81
C ILE A 68 0.39 -9.94 12.31
N THR A 69 -0.49 -9.79 13.30
CA THR A 69 -1.24 -10.92 13.86
C THR A 69 -2.65 -10.49 14.22
N ASN A 70 -3.61 -11.40 13.98
CA ASN A 70 -5.00 -11.30 14.44
C ASN A 70 -5.25 -12.11 15.73
N SER A 71 -4.28 -12.89 16.21
CA SER A 71 -4.46 -13.80 17.36
C SER A 71 -4.40 -13.08 18.71
N LEU A 72 -3.58 -12.03 18.83
CA LEU A 72 -3.65 -11.16 19.99
C LEU A 72 -4.79 -10.17 19.79
N LEU A 73 -5.81 -10.26 20.64
CA LEU A 73 -6.84 -9.24 20.79
C LEU A 73 -6.18 -8.00 21.43
N LEU A 74 -5.40 -7.27 20.63
CA LEU A 74 -4.65 -6.10 21.07
C LEU A 74 -5.63 -4.97 21.36
N THR A 75 -6.08 -4.90 22.61
CA THR A 75 -6.76 -3.72 23.15
C THR A 75 -5.85 -2.51 22.96
N SER A 76 -6.43 -1.37 22.58
CA SER A 76 -5.73 -0.19 22.06
C SER A 76 -4.63 0.41 22.96
N ASN A 77 -4.49 -0.07 24.20
CA ASN A 77 -3.57 0.44 25.22
C ASN A 77 -2.61 -0.61 25.80
N SER A 78 -2.61 -1.86 25.32
CA SER A 78 -1.68 -2.88 25.83
C SER A 78 -0.28 -2.69 25.23
N THR A 79 0.75 -2.66 26.07
CA THR A 79 2.15 -2.73 25.65
C THR A 79 2.36 -3.98 24.79
N LEU A 80 2.83 -3.80 23.55
CA LEU A 80 3.11 -4.89 22.63
C LEU A 80 4.38 -5.59 23.10
N PHE A 81 4.24 -6.83 23.56
CA PHE A 81 5.38 -7.64 23.96
C PHE A 81 6.00 -8.31 22.72
N PRO A 82 7.34 -8.39 22.65
CA PRO A 82 8.01 -9.15 21.61
C PRO A 82 7.60 -10.63 21.63
N ILE A 83 7.41 -11.21 20.46
CA ILE A 83 7.08 -12.63 20.28
C ILE A 83 8.33 -13.33 19.76
N THR A 84 8.76 -14.36 20.47
CA THR A 84 9.89 -15.20 20.08
C THR A 84 9.40 -16.43 19.30
N PHE A 85 9.93 -16.59 18.10
CA PHE A 85 9.78 -17.76 17.24
C PHE A 85 11.03 -18.63 17.43
N ASN A 86 10.85 -19.86 17.88
CA ASN A 86 11.95 -20.81 18.02
C ASN A 86 12.13 -21.53 16.69
N LEU A 87 13.35 -21.57 16.18
CA LEU A 87 13.66 -22.15 14.88
C LEU A 87 14.34 -23.51 15.08
N ASP A 88 14.00 -24.46 14.21
CA ASP A 88 14.71 -25.72 14.10
C ASP A 88 16.14 -25.48 13.63
N LEU A 89 17.10 -25.95 14.43
CA LEU A 89 18.52 -25.89 14.12
C LEU A 89 18.90 -27.02 13.17
N SER A 90 19.74 -26.70 12.18
CA SER A 90 20.28 -27.67 11.23
C SER A 90 21.69 -27.28 10.82
N SER A 91 22.36 -28.10 10.01
CA SER A 91 23.66 -27.71 9.43
C SER A 91 23.57 -26.45 8.55
N LEU A 92 22.37 -26.09 8.12
CA LEU A 92 22.08 -24.95 7.26
C LEU A 92 21.34 -23.81 8.00
N ASN A 93 21.00 -23.99 9.28
CA ASN A 93 20.39 -22.95 10.09
C ASN A 93 21.02 -22.91 11.51
N SER A 94 21.81 -21.87 11.75
CA SER A 94 22.45 -21.59 13.05
C SER A 94 21.67 -20.57 13.90
N VAL A 95 20.53 -20.08 13.44
CA VAL A 95 19.70 -19.09 14.15
C VAL A 95 18.70 -19.84 15.04
N PRO A 96 18.85 -19.79 16.39
CA PRO A 96 18.00 -20.58 17.28
C PRO A 96 16.61 -19.96 17.49
N PHE A 97 16.51 -18.63 17.41
CA PHE A 97 15.25 -17.92 17.59
C PHE A 97 15.28 -16.55 16.91
N ILE A 98 14.09 -16.07 16.55
CA ILE A 98 13.86 -14.72 16.04
C ILE A 98 12.79 -14.07 16.92
N THR A 99 13.07 -12.87 17.42
CA THR A 99 12.13 -12.11 18.26
C THR A 99 11.60 -10.90 17.51
N ILE A 100 10.28 -10.82 17.34
CA ILE A 100 9.62 -9.75 16.58
C ILE A 100 8.53 -9.11 17.42
N THR A 101 8.54 -7.79 17.52
CA THR A 101 7.44 -7.04 18.16
C THR A 101 6.30 -6.86 17.17
N PRO A 102 5.09 -7.36 17.47
CA PRO A 102 3.94 -7.17 16.59
C PRO A 102 3.55 -5.69 16.51
N ILE A 103 2.96 -5.29 15.38
CA ILE A 103 2.37 -3.96 15.25
C ILE A 103 0.98 -3.90 15.89
N SER A 104 0.59 -2.73 16.41
CA SER A 104 -0.76 -2.55 16.92
C SER A 104 -1.80 -2.60 15.80
N MET A 105 -2.98 -3.15 16.09
CA MET A 105 -4.13 -3.21 15.17
C MET A 105 -4.61 -1.83 14.70
N THR A 106 -4.32 -0.76 15.45
CA THR A 106 -4.68 0.62 15.06
C THR A 106 -3.63 1.27 14.15
N THR A 107 -2.42 0.70 14.08
CA THR A 107 -1.35 1.23 13.24
C THR A 107 -1.51 0.79 11.79
N SER A 108 -0.97 1.59 10.89
CA SER A 108 -0.89 1.23 9.48
C SER A 108 0.51 0.71 9.18
N PHE A 109 0.61 -0.30 8.33
CA PHE A 109 1.90 -0.84 7.86
C PHE A 109 2.04 -0.64 6.36
N ARG A 110 3.28 -0.74 5.87
CA ARG A 110 3.62 -0.48 4.47
C ARG A 110 4.01 -1.78 3.78
N PHE A 111 3.30 -2.15 2.73
CA PHE A 111 3.64 -3.27 1.86
C PHE A 111 3.80 -2.75 0.43
N LEU A 112 4.98 -2.96 -0.16
CA LEU A 112 5.37 -2.43 -1.47
C LEU A 112 5.11 -0.92 -1.66
N GLY A 113 5.19 -0.13 -0.58
CA GLY A 113 4.92 1.31 -0.64
C GLY A 113 3.44 1.70 -0.57
N VAL A 114 2.51 0.76 -0.54
CA VAL A 114 1.09 0.96 -0.24
C VAL A 114 0.87 0.77 1.27
N TRP A 115 -0.03 1.56 1.86
CA TRP A 115 -0.31 1.50 3.29
C TRP A 115 -1.60 0.74 3.56
N PHE A 116 -1.51 -0.21 4.49
CA PHE A 116 -2.60 -1.06 4.93
C PHE A 116 -2.92 -0.78 6.38
N ASN A 117 -4.18 -0.92 6.76
CA ASN A 117 -4.62 -0.80 8.14
C ASN A 117 -5.48 -2.02 8.49
N ILE A 118 -5.15 -2.69 9.59
CA ILE A 118 -5.81 -3.95 9.96
C ILE A 118 -7.28 -3.71 10.36
N LYS A 119 -7.59 -2.56 10.96
CA LYS A 119 -8.97 -2.12 11.26
C LYS A 119 -9.65 -1.40 10.09
N SER A 120 -9.08 -1.48 8.88
CA SER A 120 -9.59 -0.80 7.69
C SER A 120 -9.76 0.73 7.86
N SER A 121 -9.02 1.36 8.78
CA SER A 121 -9.01 2.82 8.92
C SER A 121 -8.33 3.47 7.72
N ARG A 122 -8.97 4.51 7.19
CA ARG A 122 -8.53 5.26 6.00
C ARG A 122 -7.77 6.53 6.35
N ASP A 123 -7.70 6.89 7.63
CA ASP A 123 -7.21 8.20 8.08
C ASP A 123 -5.74 8.43 7.75
N PHE A 124 -4.93 7.39 7.87
CA PHE A 124 -3.51 7.46 7.54
C PHE A 124 -3.33 7.80 6.05
N VAL A 125 -4.00 7.05 5.17
CA VAL A 125 -3.95 7.26 3.72
C VAL A 125 -4.51 8.64 3.36
N LYS A 126 -5.67 9.03 3.90
CA LYS A 126 -6.25 10.38 3.71
C LYS A 126 -5.26 11.50 4.08
N LYS A 127 -4.62 11.39 5.25
CA LYS A 127 -3.58 12.35 5.70
C LYS A 127 -2.38 12.36 4.75
N GLN A 128 -1.94 11.19 4.28
CA GLN A 128 -0.83 11.07 3.34
C GLN A 128 -1.13 11.73 2.00
N LEU A 129 -2.29 11.45 1.40
CA LEU A 129 -2.71 12.04 0.13
C LEU A 129 -2.86 13.56 0.25
N LYS A 130 -3.50 14.04 1.33
CA LYS A 130 -3.61 15.48 1.61
C LYS A 130 -2.24 16.15 1.70
N ARG A 131 -1.28 15.54 2.41
CA ARG A 131 0.11 16.05 2.49
C ARG A 131 0.78 16.10 1.13
N LYS A 132 0.65 15.06 0.30
CA LYS A 132 1.19 15.05 -1.07
C LYS A 132 0.60 16.16 -1.92
N CYS A 133 -0.72 16.32 -1.91
CA CYS A 133 -1.39 17.40 -2.65
C CYS A 133 -0.98 18.78 -2.16
N CYS A 134 -0.87 18.99 -0.84
CA CYS A 134 -0.38 20.25 -0.28
C CYS A 134 1.07 20.52 -0.66
N SER A 135 1.95 19.54 -0.58
CA SER A 135 3.37 19.67 -0.97
C SER A 135 3.48 20.03 -2.46
N PHE A 136 2.76 19.32 -3.33
CA PHE A 136 2.70 19.65 -4.75
C PHE A 136 2.23 21.09 -4.98
N ALA A 137 1.14 21.51 -4.32
CA ALA A 137 0.63 22.87 -4.43
C ALA A 137 1.65 23.93 -3.97
N VAL A 138 2.42 23.66 -2.90
CA VAL A 138 3.48 24.54 -2.40
C VAL A 138 4.61 24.66 -3.42
N THR A 139 5.03 23.55 -4.04
CA THR A 139 6.09 23.56 -5.07
C THR A 139 5.66 24.29 -6.35
N ILE A 140 4.41 24.10 -6.80
CA ILE A 140 3.91 24.71 -8.05
C ILE A 140 3.64 26.22 -7.90
N ARG A 141 3.24 26.68 -6.71
CA ARG A 141 2.83 28.07 -6.48
C ARG A 141 3.89 29.10 -6.93
N PRO A 142 5.16 29.03 -6.51
CA PRO A 142 6.18 29.98 -6.94
C PRO A 142 6.72 29.72 -8.36
N ALA A 143 6.53 28.52 -8.91
CA ALA A 143 7.13 28.14 -10.19
C ALA A 143 6.52 28.90 -11.38
N LYS A 144 7.35 29.37 -12.32
CA LYS A 144 6.90 30.04 -13.56
C LYS A 144 6.41 29.00 -14.58
N LEU A 145 5.21 28.47 -14.35
CA LEU A 145 4.58 27.44 -15.17
C LEU A 145 3.26 27.96 -15.77
N SER A 146 2.99 27.57 -17.00
CA SER A 146 1.69 27.82 -17.65
C SER A 146 0.59 26.93 -17.05
N PRO A 147 -0.70 27.31 -17.18
CA PRO A 147 -1.81 26.48 -16.70
C PRO A 147 -1.78 25.06 -17.27
N LYS A 148 -1.46 24.92 -18.56
CA LYS A 148 -1.36 23.63 -19.24
C LYS A 148 -0.22 22.76 -18.67
N GLN A 149 0.93 23.35 -18.36
CA GLN A 149 2.03 22.63 -17.71
C GLN A 149 1.63 22.14 -16.31
N VAL A 150 0.91 22.96 -15.54
CA VAL A 150 0.44 22.55 -14.21
C VAL A 150 -0.59 21.42 -14.30
N VAL A 151 -1.52 21.50 -15.25
CA VAL A 151 -2.48 20.40 -15.49
C VAL A 151 -1.76 19.13 -15.92
N TYR A 152 -0.79 19.23 -16.82
CA TYR A 152 0.02 18.08 -17.25
C TYR A 152 0.71 17.42 -16.05
N LEU A 153 1.39 18.20 -15.20
CA LEU A 153 2.03 17.66 -13.99
C LEU A 153 1.03 17.04 -13.02
N HIS A 154 -0.16 17.61 -12.88
CA HIS A 154 -1.22 17.00 -12.07
C HIS A 154 -1.66 15.65 -12.66
N ASN A 155 -2.04 15.63 -13.93
CA ASN A 155 -2.59 14.46 -14.61
C ASN A 155 -1.57 13.32 -14.77
N ALA A 156 -0.36 13.63 -15.23
CA ALA A 156 0.64 12.63 -15.60
C ALA A 156 1.55 12.23 -14.42
N VAL A 157 1.65 13.05 -13.37
CA VAL A 157 2.58 12.78 -12.25
C VAL A 157 1.86 12.67 -10.92
N LEU A 158 1.00 13.62 -10.55
CA LEU A 158 0.37 13.60 -9.24
C LEU A 158 -0.71 12.51 -9.15
N ILE A 159 -1.60 12.41 -10.13
CA ILE A 159 -2.69 11.42 -10.12
C ILE A 159 -2.16 9.98 -10.00
N PRO A 160 -1.22 9.50 -10.83
CA PRO A 160 -0.66 8.16 -10.67
C PRO A 160 0.00 7.93 -9.29
N LYS A 161 0.66 8.97 -8.74
CA LYS A 161 1.26 8.91 -7.40
C LYS A 161 0.24 8.84 -6.27
N LEU A 162 -0.97 9.35 -6.46
CA LEU A 162 -2.07 9.27 -5.51
C LEU A 162 -2.75 7.91 -5.64
N GLU A 163 -3.11 7.53 -6.87
CA GLU A 163 -3.70 6.24 -7.25
C GLU A 163 -2.90 5.07 -6.65
N TYR A 164 -1.59 5.02 -6.88
CA TYR A 164 -0.72 3.99 -6.31
C TYR A 164 -0.82 3.92 -4.78
N ARG A 165 -0.90 5.07 -4.09
CA ARG A 165 -0.91 5.12 -2.63
C ARG A 165 -2.27 4.77 -2.03
N MET A 166 -3.34 4.88 -2.82
CA MET A 166 -4.71 4.62 -2.39
C MET A 166 -5.32 3.38 -3.05
N GLN A 167 -4.50 2.54 -3.69
CA GLN A 167 -4.94 1.36 -4.44
C GLN A 167 -5.88 0.46 -3.63
N VAL A 168 -5.64 0.34 -2.32
CA VAL A 168 -6.44 -0.48 -1.39
C VAL A 168 -7.35 0.36 -0.48
N THR A 169 -7.58 1.63 -0.80
CA THR A 169 -8.35 2.55 0.02
C THR A 169 -9.33 3.35 -0.83
N HIS A 170 -10.59 2.92 -0.82
CA HIS A 170 -11.67 3.64 -1.49
C HIS A 170 -12.09 4.87 -0.67
N LEU A 171 -11.97 6.05 -1.28
CA LEU A 171 -12.36 7.34 -0.69
C LEU A 171 -13.73 7.79 -1.18
N SER A 172 -14.44 8.52 -0.33
CA SER A 172 -15.68 9.19 -0.73
C SER A 172 -15.39 10.40 -1.62
N GLU A 173 -16.39 10.87 -2.36
CA GLU A 173 -16.25 12.08 -3.18
C GLU A 173 -15.87 13.31 -2.34
N SER A 174 -16.43 13.44 -1.14
CA SER A 174 -16.11 14.54 -0.22
C SER A 174 -14.65 14.48 0.27
N ASP A 175 -14.14 13.28 0.57
CA ASP A 175 -12.73 13.09 0.91
C ASP A 175 -11.81 13.51 -0.24
N CYS A 176 -12.09 13.02 -1.46
CA CYS A 176 -11.35 13.37 -2.67
C CYS A 176 -11.38 14.88 -2.93
N HIS A 177 -12.53 15.52 -2.75
CA HIS A 177 -12.68 16.96 -2.86
C HIS A 177 -11.80 17.69 -1.84
N LEU A 178 -11.84 17.29 -0.57
CA LEU A 178 -11.02 17.90 0.48
C LEU A 178 -9.51 17.73 0.24
N ILE A 179 -9.08 16.54 -0.18
CA ILE A 179 -7.68 16.22 -0.48
C ILE A 179 -7.12 17.07 -1.63
N THR A 180 -7.92 17.26 -2.68
CA THR A 180 -7.49 17.95 -3.91
C THR A 180 -7.82 19.45 -3.92
N ARG A 181 -8.35 20.00 -2.82
CA ARG A 181 -8.72 21.42 -2.70
C ARG A 181 -7.54 22.36 -2.98
N SER A 182 -6.35 22.05 -2.46
CA SER A 182 -5.14 22.85 -2.66
C SER A 182 -4.73 22.89 -4.13
N ILE A 183 -4.87 21.77 -4.85
CA ILE A 183 -4.58 21.65 -6.27
C ILE A 183 -5.51 22.54 -7.08
N ARG A 184 -6.84 22.41 -6.88
CA ARG A 184 -7.83 23.24 -7.59
C ARG A 184 -7.58 24.74 -7.37
N SER A 185 -7.21 25.13 -6.15
CA SER A 185 -6.87 26.52 -5.82
C SER A 185 -5.65 27.01 -6.62
N VAL A 186 -4.58 26.22 -6.66
CA VAL A 186 -3.36 26.58 -7.42
C VAL A 186 -3.61 26.61 -8.93
N VAL A 187 -4.38 25.65 -9.47
CA VAL A 187 -4.74 25.62 -10.89
C VAL A 187 -5.55 26.86 -11.27
N LYS A 188 -6.57 27.23 -10.49
CA LYS A 188 -7.34 28.47 -10.71
C LYS A 188 -6.44 29.70 -10.70
N HIS A 189 -5.55 29.80 -9.71
CA HIS A 189 -4.62 30.92 -9.62
C HIS A 189 -3.66 31.00 -10.82
N LYS A 190 -3.11 29.87 -11.26
CA LYS A 190 -2.19 29.83 -12.41
C LYS A 190 -2.90 30.18 -13.73
N ALA A 191 -4.18 29.84 -13.84
CA ALA A 191 -5.04 30.18 -14.98
C ALA A 191 -5.65 31.59 -14.92
N ASN A 192 -5.30 32.42 -13.92
CA ASN A 192 -5.91 33.72 -13.67
C ASN A 192 -7.45 33.67 -13.54
N PHE A 193 -7.99 32.56 -13.06
CA PHE A 193 -9.42 32.40 -12.81
C PHE A 193 -9.83 32.95 -11.44
N SER A 194 -11.07 33.42 -11.36
CA SER A 194 -11.67 33.79 -10.08
C SER A 194 -11.68 32.60 -9.12
N ARG A 195 -11.50 32.88 -7.82
CA ARG A 195 -11.64 31.89 -6.76
C ARG A 195 -13.06 31.28 -6.73
N SER A 196 -14.07 32.07 -7.07
CA SER A 196 -15.49 31.68 -7.10
C SER A 196 -15.89 30.84 -8.31
N LEU A 197 -15.00 30.67 -9.30
CA LEU A 197 -15.29 29.87 -10.49
C LEU A 197 -15.78 28.46 -10.10
N PRO A 198 -16.89 27.94 -10.65
CA PRO A 198 -17.32 26.58 -10.41
C PRO A 198 -16.22 25.55 -10.71
N ASN A 199 -15.94 24.64 -9.78
CA ASN A 199 -14.90 23.62 -9.95
C ASN A 199 -15.11 22.70 -11.17
N PRO A 200 -16.35 22.33 -11.58
CA PRO A 200 -16.56 21.46 -12.74
C PRO A 200 -15.89 21.97 -14.03
N ILE A 201 -15.79 23.30 -14.20
CA ILE A 201 -15.17 23.93 -15.37
C ILE A 201 -13.68 23.51 -15.52
N LEU A 202 -12.99 23.23 -14.41
CA LEU A 202 -11.60 22.80 -14.44
C LEU A 202 -11.43 21.42 -15.08
N PHE A 203 -12.46 20.57 -15.00
CA PHE A 203 -12.40 19.18 -15.45
C PHE A 203 -12.78 18.99 -16.91
N LEU A 204 -13.41 20.00 -17.54
CA LEU A 204 -13.81 19.94 -18.94
C LEU A 204 -12.58 19.83 -19.84
N SER A 205 -12.58 18.85 -20.74
CA SER A 205 -11.50 18.62 -21.70
C SER A 205 -11.28 19.81 -22.65
N GLN A 206 -12.36 20.51 -22.99
CA GLN A 206 -12.35 21.71 -23.84
C GLN A 206 -11.77 22.94 -23.11
N ALA A 207 -11.65 22.88 -21.78
CA ALA A 207 -11.10 23.96 -20.96
C ALA A 207 -9.68 23.61 -20.49
N LEU A 208 -9.54 23.16 -19.24
CA LEU A 208 -8.25 22.81 -18.66
C LEU A 208 -7.96 21.31 -18.70
N GLY A 209 -8.99 20.45 -18.71
CA GLY A 209 -8.80 18.98 -18.70
C GLY A 209 -8.13 18.44 -17.43
N LEU A 210 -8.36 19.08 -16.27
CA LEU A 210 -7.83 18.60 -15.00
C LEU A 210 -8.52 17.29 -14.61
N ILE A 211 -7.78 16.25 -14.27
CA ILE A 211 -8.38 14.98 -13.82
C ILE A 211 -9.01 15.15 -12.43
N ASN A 212 -10.29 14.76 -12.31
CA ASN A 212 -10.97 14.64 -11.03
C ASN A 212 -10.58 13.31 -10.36
N LEU A 213 -9.97 13.40 -9.17
CA LEU A 213 -9.49 12.22 -8.43
C LEU A 213 -10.59 11.20 -8.12
N PHE A 214 -11.81 11.64 -7.80
CA PHE A 214 -12.92 10.72 -7.50
C PHE A 214 -13.39 9.98 -8.76
N ALA A 215 -13.53 10.70 -9.88
CA ALA A 215 -13.87 10.09 -11.16
C ALA A 215 -12.79 9.09 -11.62
N HIS A 216 -11.51 9.46 -11.46
CA HIS A 216 -10.37 8.60 -11.76
C HIS A 216 -10.38 7.34 -10.90
N GLN A 217 -10.58 7.46 -9.58
CA GLN A 217 -10.69 6.32 -8.67
C GLN A 217 -11.78 5.35 -9.11
N ARG A 218 -12.97 5.83 -9.50
CA ARG A 218 -14.07 4.97 -9.94
C ARG A 218 -13.79 4.18 -11.22
N GLN A 219 -12.86 4.66 -12.04
CA GLN A 219 -12.53 4.04 -13.31
C GLN A 219 -11.43 2.97 -13.19
N TYR A 220 -10.51 3.13 -12.24
CA TYR A 220 -9.30 2.30 -12.16
C TYR A 220 -9.10 1.56 -10.83
N CYS A 221 -9.81 1.94 -9.76
CA CYS A 221 -9.77 1.26 -8.47
C CYS A 221 -11.07 0.45 -8.29
N VAL A 222 -11.09 -0.79 -8.76
CA VAL A 222 -12.15 -1.79 -8.51
C VAL A 222 -11.66 -2.78 -7.45
#